data_AF-A0A0E9SVD4-F1
#
_entry.id   AF-A0A0E9SVD4-F1
#
_cell.length_a   1.000
_cell.length_b   1.000
_cell.length_c   1.000
_cell.angle_alpha   90.00
_cell.angle_beta   90.00
_cell.angle_gamma   90.00
#
_symmetry.space_group_name_H-M   'P 1'
#
loop_
_entity.id
_entity.type
_entity.pdbx_description
1 polymer ?
#
loop_
_entity_poly.entity_id
_entity_poly.type
_entity_poly.pdbx_seq_one_letter_code
_entity_poly.pdbx_strand_id
1 'polypeptide(L)'
;MEPRGLVCLNDRTGTRVNIAIGTDLAIDLTLITKSLAGGCSWEVMKESTVGSDRYPILKKMSRLCPLCSCLCLLGPSLPVVLVLSRVP
;
A
#
# COMPACT_ATOMS: atom_id res chain seq x y z
N MET A 1 21.29 -6.29 13.63
CA MET A 1 20.06 -5.66 14.14
C MET A 1 18.91 -6.22 13.32
N GLU A 2 18.18 -7.19 13.85
CA GLU A 2 17.02 -7.78 13.16
C GLU A 2 15.93 -6.72 13.00
N PRO A 3 15.35 -6.52 11.82
CA PRO A 3 14.38 -5.46 11.58
C PRO A 3 13.03 -5.81 12.21
N ARG A 4 12.88 -5.72 13.54
CA ARG A 4 11.62 -5.79 14.32
C ARG A 4 10.54 -6.81 13.84
N GLY A 5 10.91 -7.87 13.15
CA GLY A 5 9.98 -8.78 12.48
C GLY A 5 9.11 -8.13 11.38
N LEU A 6 9.55 -7.04 10.75
CA LEU A 6 8.86 -6.40 9.62
C LEU A 6 9.42 -6.89 8.29
N VAL A 7 8.55 -7.03 7.29
CA VAL A 7 8.89 -7.37 5.91
C VAL A 7 8.25 -6.37 4.94
N CYS A 8 8.92 -6.15 3.82
CA CYS A 8 8.43 -5.30 2.74
C CYS A 8 7.52 -6.10 1.81
N LEU A 9 6.35 -5.55 1.47
CA LEU A 9 5.43 -6.15 0.48
C LEU A 9 5.63 -5.62 -0.94
N ASN A 10 6.35 -4.52 -1.13
CA ASN A 10 6.56 -3.93 -2.44
C ASN A 10 7.32 -4.87 -3.39
N ASP A 11 6.88 -4.93 -4.63
CA ASP A 11 7.51 -5.71 -5.71
C ASP A 11 8.39 -4.88 -6.66
N ARG A 12 8.62 -3.60 -6.31
CA ARG A 12 9.28 -2.54 -7.11
C ARG A 12 8.42 -1.86 -8.16
N THR A 13 7.12 -2.16 -8.24
CA THR A 13 6.17 -1.40 -9.06
C THR A 13 6.17 0.06 -8.62
N GLY A 14 6.28 0.97 -9.59
CA GLY A 14 6.31 2.40 -9.32
C GLY A 14 5.00 2.90 -8.72
N THR A 15 5.10 3.66 -7.64
CA THR A 15 3.99 4.17 -6.82
C THR A 15 3.75 5.66 -7.04
N ARG A 16 4.62 6.34 -7.79
CA ARG A 16 4.52 7.75 -8.15
C ARG A 16 4.91 7.95 -9.60
N VAL A 17 4.15 8.76 -10.33
CA VAL A 17 4.56 9.25 -11.64
C VAL A 17 5.37 10.54 -11.48
N ASN A 18 6.56 10.58 -12.04
CA ASN A 18 7.27 11.84 -12.21
C ASN A 18 6.67 12.59 -13.40
N ILE A 19 5.81 13.57 -13.13
CA ILE A 19 5.08 14.32 -14.16
C ILE A 19 6.02 15.04 -15.13
N ALA A 20 7.23 15.45 -14.70
CA ALA A 20 8.17 16.19 -15.54
C ALA A 20 8.80 15.34 -16.65
N ILE A 21 9.00 14.04 -16.40
CA ILE A 21 9.71 13.12 -17.33
C ILE A 21 8.87 11.89 -17.72
N GLY A 22 7.64 11.77 -17.20
CA GLY A 22 6.72 10.68 -17.50
C GLY A 22 7.16 9.31 -16.97
N THR A 23 8.10 9.25 -16.02
CA THR A 23 8.64 7.99 -15.51
C THR A 23 8.06 7.62 -14.15
N ASP A 24 7.78 6.35 -13.94
CA ASP A 24 7.34 5.85 -12.64
C ASP A 24 8.51 5.68 -11.67
N LEU A 25 8.27 6.01 -10.40
CA LEU A 25 9.20 5.90 -9.29
C LEU A 25 8.59 5.03 -8.17
N ALA A 26 9.34 4.08 -7.63
CA ALA A 26 8.93 3.22 -6.52
C ALA A 26 9.46 3.78 -5.19
N ILE A 27 8.81 4.81 -4.66
CA ILE A 27 9.30 5.56 -3.48
C ILE A 27 8.47 5.35 -2.21
N ASP A 28 7.26 4.81 -2.33
CA ASP A 28 6.42 4.49 -1.18
C ASP A 28 6.70 3.06 -0.71
N LEU A 29 6.82 2.85 0.61
CA LEU A 29 7.08 1.54 1.21
C LEU A 29 5.89 1.05 2.02
N THR A 30 5.54 -0.22 1.82
CA THR A 30 4.52 -0.95 2.59
C THR A 30 5.21 -2.01 3.43
N LEU A 31 5.32 -1.75 4.73
CA LEU A 31 5.88 -2.68 5.70
C LEU A 31 4.77 -3.39 6.48
N ILE A 32 4.97 -4.67 6.77
CA ILE A 32 4.05 -5.48 7.57
C ILE A 32 4.83 -6.39 8.52
N THR A 33 4.23 -6.80 9.64
CA THR A 33 4.77 -7.88 10.45
C THR A 33 4.85 -9.20 9.66
N LYS A 34 5.94 -9.93 9.84
CA LYS A 34 6.24 -11.19 9.15
C LYS A 34 5.13 -12.23 9.32
N SER A 35 4.48 -12.25 10.48
CA SER A 35 3.37 -13.17 10.79
C SER A 35 2.12 -12.92 9.94
N LEU A 36 1.91 -11.71 9.41
CA LEU A 36 0.77 -11.36 8.57
C LEU A 36 1.09 -11.40 7.07
N ALA A 37 2.36 -11.38 6.69
CA ALA A 37 2.80 -11.24 5.31
C ALA A 37 2.27 -12.34 4.38
N GLY A 38 2.26 -13.60 4.85
CA GLY A 38 1.81 -14.75 4.04
C GLY A 38 0.31 -14.74 3.69
N GLY A 39 -0.48 -13.88 4.35
CA GLY A 39 -1.91 -13.71 4.07
C GLY A 39 -2.24 -12.41 3.33
N CYS A 40 -1.25 -11.68 2.85
CA CYS A 40 -1.46 -10.37 2.22
C CYS A 40 -1.21 -10.42 0.71
N SER A 41 -2.05 -9.71 -0.04
CA SER A 41 -1.72 -9.29 -1.41
C SER A 41 -1.42 -7.80 -1.42
N TRP A 42 -0.60 -7.39 -2.37
CA TRP A 42 -0.17 -6.00 -2.56
C TRP A 42 -0.20 -5.68 -4.04
N GLU A 43 -0.70 -4.50 -4.40
CA GLU A 43 -0.87 -4.05 -5.78
C GLU A 43 -0.83 -2.52 -5.85
N VAL A 44 -0.31 -1.97 -6.95
CA VAL A 44 -0.41 -0.53 -7.26
C VAL A 44 -1.49 -0.34 -8.32
N MET A 45 -2.49 0.49 -8.00
CA MET A 45 -3.58 0.82 -8.92
C MET A 45 -3.13 1.91 -9.90
N LYS A 46 -2.72 1.51 -11.11
CA LYS A 46 -2.19 2.44 -12.12
C LYS A 46 -3.26 3.10 -12.99
N GLU A 47 -4.53 2.74 -12.82
CA GLU A 47 -5.64 3.26 -13.62
C GLU A 47 -5.94 4.73 -13.32
N SER A 48 -5.57 5.22 -12.13
CA SER A 48 -5.75 6.62 -11.75
C SER A 48 -4.81 7.02 -10.61
N THR A 49 -4.29 8.24 -10.64
CA THR A 49 -3.57 8.85 -9.52
C THR A 49 -4.49 9.62 -8.56
N VAL A 50 -5.81 9.60 -8.81
CA VAL A 50 -6.84 10.25 -7.99
C VAL A 50 -6.51 11.72 -7.71
N GLY A 51 -6.13 12.46 -8.76
CA GLY A 51 -5.81 13.89 -8.66
C GLY A 51 -4.48 14.21 -7.97
N SER A 52 -3.62 13.21 -7.74
CA SER A 52 -2.25 13.39 -7.23
C SER A 52 -1.20 12.93 -8.24
N ASP A 53 0.07 12.97 -7.87
CA ASP A 53 1.16 12.33 -8.62
C ASP A 53 1.50 10.91 -8.12
N ARG A 54 0.77 10.41 -7.10
CA ARG A 54 0.93 9.08 -6.54
C ARG A 54 -0.20 8.15 -6.97
N TYR A 55 0.16 6.91 -7.31
CA TYR A 55 -0.80 5.84 -7.53
C TYR A 55 -1.27 5.28 -6.19
N PRO A 56 -2.57 4.99 -6.02
CA PRO A 56 -3.05 4.30 -4.85
C PRO A 56 -2.43 2.90 -4.70
N ILE A 57 -2.08 2.54 -3.47
CA ILE A 57 -1.61 1.21 -3.12
C ILE A 57 -2.75 0.43 -2.49
N LEU A 58 -3.08 -0.71 -3.09
CA LEU A 58 -4.10 -1.64 -2.63
C LEU A 58 -3.44 -2.79 -1.87
N LYS A 59 -3.89 -3.00 -0.63
CA LYS A 59 -3.52 -4.17 0.16
C LYS A 59 -4.77 -4.94 0.57
N LYS A 60 -4.78 -6.24 0.29
CA LYS A 60 -5.82 -7.16 0.80
C LYS A 60 -5.19 -8.06 1.85
N MET A 61 -5.92 -8.33 2.92
CA MET A 61 -5.50 -9.25 3.98
C MET A 61 -6.55 -10.33 4.16
N SER A 62 -6.13 -11.59 4.22
CA SER A 62 -7.01 -12.73 4.48
C SER A 62 -7.50 -12.80 5.94
N ARG A 63 -6.90 -12.02 6.84
CA ARG A 63 -7.26 -11.95 8.25
C ARG A 63 -7.47 -10.49 8.66
N LEU A 64 -8.54 -10.23 9.41
CA LEU A 64 -8.76 -8.96 10.09
C LEU A 64 -7.62 -8.74 11.09
N CYS A 65 -6.86 -7.66 10.92
CA CYS A 65 -5.88 -7.23 11.91
C CYS A 65 -6.57 -6.23 12.85
N PRO A 66 -6.87 -6.61 14.12
CA PRO A 66 -7.57 -5.73 15.07
C PRO A 66 -6.76 -4.48 15.47
N LEU A 67 -5.48 -4.42 15.07
CA LEU A 67 -4.58 -3.27 15.30
C LEU A 67 -4.35 -2.41 14.05
N CYS A 68 -4.82 -2.82 12.87
CA CYS A 68 -4.73 -1.98 11.67
C CYS A 68 -5.93 -1.03 11.61
N SER A 69 -5.95 -0.01 12.47
CA SER A 69 -6.78 1.17 12.29
C SER A 69 -6.22 2.05 11.15
N CYS A 70 -6.17 1.50 9.95
CA CYS A 70 -6.01 2.28 8.73
C CYS A 70 -7.42 2.56 8.21
N LEU A 71 -7.91 3.77 8.49
CA LEU A 71 -9.28 4.19 8.18
C LEU A 71 -9.50 4.18 6.65
N CYS A 72 -10.18 3.16 6.15
CA CYS A 72 -10.80 3.15 4.82
C CYS A 72 -12.20 2.57 5.00
N LEU A 73 -13.17 3.47 5.17
CA LEU A 73 -14.57 3.11 5.00
C LEU A 73 -14.75 2.70 3.54
N LEU A 74 -15.10 1.45 3.27
CA LEU A 74 -15.97 1.02 2.18
C LEU A 74 -16.31 -0.48 2.33
N GLY A 75 -17.45 -0.75 2.98
CA GLY A 75 -18.25 -1.96 2.76
C GLY A 75 -17.89 -3.22 3.58
N PRO A 76 -18.88 -4.09 3.86
CA PRO A 76 -18.76 -5.22 4.80
C PRO A 76 -18.06 -6.48 4.26
N SER A 77 -17.46 -6.45 3.06
CA SER A 77 -17.12 -7.69 2.36
C SER A 77 -15.65 -7.94 2.03
N LEU A 78 -14.68 -7.15 2.50
CA LEU A 78 -13.23 -7.46 2.59
C LEU A 78 -12.50 -6.21 3.12
N PRO A 79 -11.51 -6.30 4.04
CA PRO A 79 -10.75 -5.14 4.47
C PRO A 79 -9.80 -4.70 3.35
N VAL A 80 -10.26 -3.78 2.51
CA VAL A 80 -9.42 -3.04 1.56
C VAL A 80 -8.82 -1.86 2.31
N VAL A 81 -7.52 -1.90 2.55
CA VAL A 81 -6.80 -0.76 3.12
C VAL A 81 -6.22 0.07 1.98
N LEU A 82 -6.84 1.21 1.70
CA LEU A 82 -6.33 2.23 0.78
C LEU A 82 -5.40 3.16 1.56
N VAL A 83 -4.09 2.96 1.45
CA VAL A 83 -3.14 3.88 2.09
C VAL A 83 -3.09 5.15 1.25
N LEU A 84 -3.94 6.13 1.58
CA LEU A 84 -3.85 7.48 1.04
C LEU A 84 -2.75 8.22 1.80
N SER A 85 -1.55 8.29 1.21
CA SER A 85 -0.47 9.14 1.69
C SER A 85 -0.87 10.62 1.55
N ARG A 86 -1.63 11.15 2.52
CA ARG A 86 -1.71 12.61 2.71
C ARG A 86 -0.37 13.07 3.28
N VAL A 87 0.28 13.97 2.58
CA VAL A 87 1.33 14.83 3.13
C VAL A 87 0.94 16.27 2.75
N PRO A 88 1.05 17.24 3.68
CA PRO A 88 0.50 18.61 3.60
C PRO A 88 0.86 19.41 2.35
#